data_AF-A0A549SRL9-F1
#
_entry.id   AF-A0A549SRL9-F1
#
_cell.length_a   1.000
_cell.length_b   1.000
_cell.length_c   1.000
_cell.angle_alpha   90.00
_cell.angle_beta   90.00
_cell.angle_gamma   90.00
#
_symmetry.space_group_name_H-M   'P 1'
#
loop_
_entity.id
_entity.type
_entity.pdbx_description
1 polymer ?
#
loop_
_entity_poly.entity_id
_entity_poly.type
_entity_poly.pdbx_seq_one_letter_code
_entity_poly.pdbx_strand_id
1 'polypeptide(L)'
;MKTDTELLCAQASALSSAALLTSLIGRLVQNGVLSQDDEKAIYTNALDALDENGEDDPSGVFDLARELIEDQIPSSSETVTLTLVSASA
;
A
#
# COMPACT_ATOMS: atom_id res chain seq x y z
N MET A 1 -29.78 2.28 -10.51
CA MET A 1 -28.97 1.06 -10.29
C MET A 1 -27.83 1.11 -11.28
N LYS A 2 -26.61 1.39 -10.81
CA LYS A 2 -25.40 1.13 -11.60
C LYS A 2 -25.35 -0.38 -11.80
N THR A 3 -25.13 -0.86 -13.02
CA THR A 3 -25.11 -2.31 -13.27
C THR A 3 -23.86 -2.91 -12.62
N ASP A 4 -23.94 -4.12 -12.07
CA ASP A 4 -22.80 -4.78 -11.39
C ASP A 4 -21.51 -4.77 -12.24
N THR A 5 -21.66 -4.81 -13.56
CA THR A 5 -20.57 -4.69 -14.54
C THR A 5 -19.84 -3.33 -14.47
N GLU A 6 -20.55 -2.22 -14.31
CA GLU A 6 -19.93 -0.89 -14.20
C GLU A 6 -19.13 -0.74 -12.91
N LEU A 7 -19.62 -1.33 -11.82
CA LEU A 7 -18.91 -1.38 -10.54
C LEU A 7 -17.64 -2.24 -10.64
N LEU A 8 -17.74 -3.43 -11.23
CA LEU A 8 -16.61 -4.33 -11.44
C LEU A 8 -15.53 -3.70 -12.34
N CYS A 9 -15.92 -3.04 -13.43
CA CYS A 9 -14.99 -2.33 -14.30
C CYS A 9 -14.28 -1.18 -13.56
N ALA A 10 -15.00 -0.43 -12.73
CA ALA A 10 -14.42 0.63 -11.92
C ALA A 10 -13.40 0.08 -10.91
N GLN A 11 -13.75 -1.00 -10.21
CA GLN A 11 -12.85 -1.69 -9.27
C GLN A 11 -11.61 -2.24 -9.96
N ALA A 12 -11.77 -2.90 -11.12
CA ALA A 12 -10.63 -3.43 -11.90
C ALA A 12 -9.69 -2.32 -12.39
N SER A 13 -10.23 -1.17 -12.80
CA SER A 13 -9.46 0.00 -13.20
C SER A 13 -8.69 0.61 -12.03
N ALA A 14 -9.33 0.72 -10.86
CA ALA A 14 -8.71 1.20 -9.63
C ALA A 14 -7.56 0.28 -9.19
N LEU A 15 -7.81 -1.04 -9.17
CA LEU A 15 -6.80 -2.04 -8.83
C LEU A 15 -5.61 -2.03 -9.79
N SER A 16 -5.85 -1.94 -11.10
CA SER A 16 -4.78 -1.83 -12.11
C SER A 16 -3.91 -0.59 -11.89
N SER A 17 -4.53 0.55 -11.59
CA SER A 17 -3.82 1.80 -11.31
C SER A 17 -2.98 1.70 -10.03
N ALA A 18 -3.53 1.10 -8.97
CA ALA A 18 -2.82 0.87 -7.71
C ALA A 18 -1.62 -0.07 -7.89
N ALA A 19 -1.77 -1.15 -8.66
CA ALA A 19 -0.69 -2.08 -8.95
C ALA A 19 0.46 -1.42 -9.74
N LEU A 20 0.13 -0.58 -10.73
CA LEU A 20 1.13 0.18 -11.48
C LEU A 20 1.86 1.20 -10.59
N LEU A 21 1.14 1.90 -9.73
CA LEU A 21 1.73 2.86 -8.78
C LEU A 21 2.68 2.16 -7.80
N THR A 22 2.24 1.04 -7.21
CA THR A 22 3.05 0.22 -6.30
C THR A 22 4.32 -0.26 -6.99
N SER A 23 4.21 -0.79 -8.21
CA SER A 23 5.38 -1.22 -8.99
C SER A 23 6.33 -0.07 -9.31
N LEU A 24 5.82 1.14 -9.56
CA LEU A 24 6.63 2.32 -9.81
C LEU A 24 7.37 2.75 -8.53
N ILE A 25 6.68 2.85 -7.39
CA ILE A 25 7.27 3.20 -6.10
C ILE A 25 8.42 2.24 -5.76
N GLY A 26 8.17 0.92 -5.83
CA GLY A 26 9.21 -0.07 -5.57
C GLY A 26 10.41 0.06 -6.51
N ARG A 27 10.20 0.49 -7.76
CA ARG A 27 11.29 0.73 -8.70
C ARG A 27 12.04 2.03 -8.43
N LEU A 28 11.38 3.07 -7.92
CA LEU A 28 12.03 4.31 -7.49
C LEU A 28 12.89 4.09 -6.25
N VAL A 29 12.43 3.27 -5.31
CA VAL A 29 13.21 2.85 -4.12
C VAL A 29 14.44 2.05 -4.54
N GLN A 30 14.28 1.05 -5.41
CA GLN A 30 15.42 0.25 -5.92
C GLN A 30 16.49 1.09 -6.63
N ASN A 31 16.08 2.17 -7.29
CA ASN A 31 17.02 3.09 -7.95
C ASN A 31 17.58 4.17 -7.01
N GLY A 32 17.21 4.17 -5.73
CA GLY A 32 17.64 5.15 -4.74
C GLY A 32 17.07 6.56 -4.94
N VAL A 33 16.02 6.70 -5.77
CA VAL A 33 15.31 7.98 -5.97
C VAL A 33 14.42 8.29 -4.77
N LEU A 34 13.84 7.24 -4.18
CA LEU A 34 13.09 7.31 -2.92
C LEU A 34 13.82 6.49 -1.87
N SER A 35 13.76 6.94 -0.62
CA SER A 35 14.13 6.12 0.53
C SER A 35 12.97 5.19 0.94
N GLN A 36 13.25 4.20 1.78
CA GLN A 36 12.19 3.37 2.38
C GLN A 36 11.24 4.20 3.27
N ASP A 37 11.74 5.26 3.90
CA ASP A 37 10.90 6.17 4.68
C ASP A 37 9.97 6.98 3.77
N ASP A 38 10.43 7.39 2.59
CA ASP A 38 9.59 8.06 1.59
C ASP A 38 8.49 7.12 1.08
N GLU A 39 8.81 5.86 0.80
CA GLU A 39 7.84 4.84 0.41
C GLU A 39 6.75 4.67 1.48
N LYS A 40 7.15 4.54 2.76
CA LYS A 40 6.21 4.44 3.87
C LYS A 40 5.35 5.68 4.02
N ALA A 41 5.91 6.88 3.85
CA ALA A 41 5.18 8.15 3.90
C ALA A 41 4.15 8.26 2.77
N ILE A 42 4.46 7.79 1.56
CA ILE A 42 3.53 7.78 0.43
C ILE A 42 2.30 6.93 0.74
N TYR A 43 2.49 5.70 1.22
CA TYR A 43 1.36 4.83 1.57
C TYR A 43 0.56 5.37 2.76
N THR A 44 1.22 5.94 3.76
CA THR A 44 0.55 6.55 4.93
C THR A 44 -0.33 7.74 4.50
N ASN A 45 0.21 8.66 3.68
CA ASN A 45 -0.56 9.79 3.17
C ASN A 45 -1.76 9.34 2.31
N ALA A 46 -1.64 8.22 1.60
CA ALA A 46 -2.74 7.65 0.83
C ALA A 46 -3.85 7.12 1.74
N LEU A 47 -3.52 6.52 2.88
CA LEU A 47 -4.49 6.09 3.90
C LEU A 47 -5.20 7.30 4.53
N ASP A 48 -4.45 8.33 4.92
CA ASP A 48 -5.03 9.56 5.48
C ASP A 48 -6.04 10.19 4.50
N ALA A 49 -5.69 10.22 3.21
CA ALA A 49 -6.58 10.72 2.16
C ALA A 49 -7.84 9.86 1.98
N LEU A 50 -7.76 8.53 2.19
CA LEU A 50 -8.93 7.66 2.16
C LEU A 50 -9.83 7.89 3.38
N ASP A 51 -9.24 8.11 4.57
CA ASP A 51 -9.98 8.39 5.79
C ASP A 51 -10.74 9.72 5.72
N GLU A 52 -10.13 10.77 5.14
CA GLU A 52 -10.77 12.07 4.95
C GLU A 52 -11.96 12.05 3.96
N ASN A 53 -11.97 11.10 3.02
CA ASN A 53 -12.98 11.02 1.96
C ASN A 53 -13.97 9.86 2.12
N GLY A 54 -13.77 8.98 3.12
CA GLY A 54 -14.47 7.70 3.26
C GLY A 54 -15.73 7.69 4.14
N GLU A 55 -16.15 8.82 4.72
CA GLU A 55 -17.28 8.85 5.68
C GLU A 55 -18.63 8.44 5.07
N ASP A 56 -18.79 8.47 3.75
CA ASP A 56 -20.01 8.07 3.05
C ASP A 56 -19.68 7.25 1.79
N ASP A 57 -19.12 6.05 1.99
CA ASP A 57 -18.86 5.10 0.89
C ASP A 57 -19.90 3.96 0.82
N PRO A 58 -21.03 4.16 0.15
CA PRO A 58 -22.02 3.10 -0.07
C PRO A 58 -21.53 1.99 -1.03
N SER A 59 -20.35 2.15 -1.65
CA SER A 59 -19.81 1.22 -2.63
C SER A 59 -18.73 0.27 -2.08
N GLY A 60 -18.19 0.53 -0.89
CA GLY A 60 -17.12 -0.25 -0.24
C GLY A 60 -15.77 -0.20 -0.97
N VAL A 61 -15.60 0.74 -1.90
CA VAL A 61 -14.38 0.91 -2.70
C VAL A 61 -13.26 1.52 -1.86
N PHE A 62 -13.58 2.43 -0.93
CA PHE A 62 -12.60 3.04 -0.03
C PHE A 62 -12.09 2.03 1.00
N ASP A 63 -12.94 1.15 1.50
CA ASP A 63 -12.54 0.07 2.40
C ASP A 63 -11.62 -0.94 1.71
N LEU A 64 -11.96 -1.37 0.49
CA LEU A 64 -11.10 -2.24 -0.31
C LEU A 64 -9.76 -1.57 -0.64
N ALA A 65 -9.76 -0.27 -0.94
CA ALA A 65 -8.54 0.48 -1.20
C ALA A 65 -7.65 0.57 0.06
N ARG A 66 -8.25 0.74 1.24
CA ARG A 66 -7.53 0.77 2.53
C ARG A 66 -6.80 -0.55 2.78
N GLU A 67 -7.51 -1.68 2.69
CA GLU A 67 -6.94 -3.02 2.89
C GLU A 67 -5.75 -3.27 1.95
N LEU A 68 -5.88 -2.91 0.68
CA LEU A 68 -4.82 -3.10 -0.31
C LEU A 68 -3.57 -2.25 -0.05
N ILE A 69 -3.73 -1.04 0.49
CA ILE A 69 -2.62 -0.13 0.80
C ILE A 69 -1.93 -0.55 2.10
N GLU A 70 -2.69 -0.97 3.11
CA GLU A 70 -2.15 -1.47 4.38
C GLU A 70 -1.23 -2.69 4.17
N ASP A 71 -1.59 -3.59 3.26
CA ASP A 71 -0.75 -4.74 2.86
C ASP A 71 0.60 -4.34 2.23
N GLN A 72 0.72 -3.12 1.68
CA GLN A 72 1.99 -2.62 1.14
C GLN A 72 2.89 -1.99 2.21
N ILE A 73 2.36 -1.64 3.38
CA ILE A 73 3.17 -1.06 4.45
C ILE A 73 3.83 -2.20 5.21
N PRO A 74 5.17 -2.35 5.14
CA PRO A 74 5.85 -3.37 5.92
C PRO A 74 5.56 -3.12 7.40
N SER A 75 4.86 -4.06 8.03
CA SER A 75 4.67 -4.08 9.49
C SER A 75 6.04 -3.94 10.13
N SER A 76 6.24 -2.87 10.90
CA SER A 76 7.45 -2.65 11.68
C SER A 76 7.45 -3.62 12.87
N SER A 77 7.58 -4.92 12.59
CA SER A 77 7.80 -6.01 13.52
C SER A 77 8.24 -7.19 12.63
N GLU A 78 9.51 -7.34 12.33
CA GLU A 78 10.38 -8.14 13.19
C GLU A 78 11.84 -7.79 12.87
N THR A 79 12.47 -6.97 13.72
CA THR A 79 13.93 -6.89 13.75
C THR A 79 14.43 -8.19 14.37
N VAL A 80 14.55 -9.27 13.58
CA VAL A 80 15.28 -10.46 14.00
C VAL A 80 16.74 -10.04 14.16
N THR A 81 17.10 -9.76 15.40
CA THR A 81 18.48 -9.56 15.84
C THR A 81 19.23 -10.88 15.70
N LEU A 82 19.74 -11.18 14.50
CA LEU A 82 20.80 -12.17 14.29
C LEU A 82 22.12 -11.59 14.82
N THR A 83 22.19 -11.44 16.15
CA THR A 83 23.40 -11.06 16.86
C THR A 83 23.98 -12.30 17.54
N LEU A 84 25.20 -12.66 17.10
CA LEU A 84 26.20 -13.50 17.76
C LEU A 84 26.02 -15.04 17.70
N VAL A 85 26.69 -15.67 16.72
CA VAL A 85 27.68 -16.70 17.07
C VAL A 85 28.93 -16.58 16.18
N SER A 86 29.72 -15.56 16.50
CA SER A 86 31.15 -15.52 16.17
C SER A 86 31.90 -15.32 17.48
N ALA A 87 32.11 -16.40 18.25
CA ALA A 87 33.22 -16.54 19.22
C ALA A 87 33.02 -17.78 20.13
N SER A 88 33.78 -18.84 19.84
CA SER A 88 34.44 -19.79 20.76
C SER A 88 34.54 -21.14 20.04
N ALA A 89 35.66 -21.82 19.95
CA ALA A 89 37.08 -21.58 20.19
C ALA A 89 37.79 -22.72 19.43
#